data_AF-R7SG50-F1
#
_entry.id   AF-R7SG50-F1
#
_cell.length_a   1.000
_cell.length_b   1.000
_cell.length_c   1.000
_cell.angle_alpha   90.00
_cell.angle_beta   90.00
_cell.angle_gamma   90.00
#
_symmetry.space_group_name_H-M   'P 1'
#
loop_
_entity.id
_entity.type
_entity.pdbx_description
1 polymer ?
#
loop_
_entity_poly.entity_id
_entity_poly.type
_entity_poly.pdbx_seq_one_letter_code
_entity_poly.pdbx_strand_id
1 'polypeptide(L)'
;MRSLTSLPLLFALLADAATLPFHVHSPNSFLQSRQSSTSTNGTIPVGNTQNSFYYSNITLGGRTISVMLDTGSSDLWVTGSVPSTTNTGKSVTLSYAVGQAKGNINTATFQFGGYTVNDQAFLLVTDTSSFSTNIHAEGYDGLLGLGPNTGSSIYKELDNASGNSPMNRIFQNNASNTNNYITLLLNRQNDPASTNVTGQFTIGEIVPGYEAISNMPQVAIEKVYKLTDQDQHWQVLTDKDKGIIGPDGQPIQADSIVPKAPDGQLVAVFDSGYTLPQVPRDVSDAIYGRVQGAEWSAAYGAWLIPCGQLVNITINIGGNAYPVHPLDASSSDFGVTFANGGTACLGTFQPVTSAFSLLGEYDMILGMAFLRNTYTLINFGSMVSSGSTTAPAYAQLLSTTNWDQAVQDFIAVRQGGQNQIGAAQYALLPAGQEQHSPESAAEKKAHYEEEVLSRWPYILAGCIVFVVLVVGLCVWRCCKRRRARRARAAAQAGASTGGGGGAGRRGGRRVCAAARVAEYGGSGDDACEPRV
;
A
#
# COMPACT_ATOMS: atom_id res chain seq x y z
N MET A 1 -24.66 -84.31 -24.99
CA MET A 1 -24.98 -83.46 -26.16
C MET A 1 -25.23 -82.04 -25.67
N ARG A 2 -25.02 -81.03 -26.53
CA ARG A 2 -25.69 -79.71 -26.63
C ARG A 2 -26.57 -79.24 -25.43
N SER A 3 -26.58 -77.98 -24.98
CA SER A 3 -26.01 -76.72 -25.52
C SER A 3 -26.56 -75.53 -24.70
N LEU A 4 -25.73 -74.50 -24.39
CA LEU A 4 -26.13 -73.12 -23.96
C LEU A 4 -26.96 -73.02 -22.65
N THR A 5 -27.03 -71.91 -21.90
CA THR A 5 -26.23 -70.66 -21.81
C THR A 5 -25.45 -70.68 -20.46
N SER A 6 -24.92 -69.63 -19.82
CA SER A 6 -24.71 -68.19 -20.07
C SER A 6 -23.54 -67.71 -19.17
N LEU A 7 -22.91 -66.59 -19.50
CA LEU A 7 -21.93 -65.87 -18.65
C LEU A 7 -22.59 -64.64 -18.02
N PRO A 8 -22.14 -64.21 -16.83
CA PRO A 8 -21.83 -62.79 -16.65
C PRO A 8 -20.38 -62.59 -16.15
N LEU A 9 -19.71 -61.56 -16.69
CA LEU A 9 -18.37 -61.16 -16.26
C LEU A 9 -18.44 -60.52 -14.86
N LEU A 10 -17.54 -60.89 -13.96
CA LEU A 10 -17.10 -59.99 -12.90
C LEU A 10 -15.98 -59.10 -13.47
N PHE A 11 -16.21 -57.79 -13.52
CA PHE A 11 -15.15 -56.80 -13.69
C PHE A 11 -14.51 -56.53 -12.32
N ALA A 12 -13.30 -57.04 -12.10
CA ALA A 12 -12.47 -56.64 -10.97
C ALA A 12 -11.65 -55.42 -11.40
N LEU A 13 -12.07 -54.22 -10.99
CA LEU A 13 -11.22 -53.03 -11.07
C LEU A 13 -10.21 -53.06 -9.93
N LEU A 14 -8.96 -53.34 -10.26
CA LEU A 14 -7.82 -53.07 -9.39
C LEU A 14 -7.66 -51.55 -9.28
N ALA A 15 -7.92 -51.01 -8.09
CA ALA A 15 -7.56 -49.64 -7.76
C ALA A 15 -6.14 -49.63 -7.18
N ASP A 16 -5.15 -49.26 -8.00
CA ASP A 16 -3.80 -48.99 -7.52
C ASP A 16 -3.81 -47.72 -6.66
N ALA A 17 -3.90 -47.91 -5.35
CA ALA A 17 -3.77 -46.83 -4.37
C ALA A 17 -2.31 -46.39 -4.28
N ALA A 18 -1.93 -45.40 -5.07
CA ALA A 18 -0.62 -44.76 -5.00
C ALA A 18 -0.46 -44.00 -3.66
N THR A 19 0.14 -44.64 -2.66
CA THR A 19 0.53 -43.98 -1.42
C THR A 19 1.73 -43.05 -1.67
N LEU A 20 1.47 -41.76 -1.83
CA LEU A 20 2.51 -40.73 -1.87
C LEU A 20 3.02 -40.49 -0.43
N PRO A 21 4.30 -40.75 -0.11
CA PRO A 21 4.84 -40.48 1.21
C PRO A 21 5.06 -38.98 1.39
N PHE A 22 4.21 -38.32 2.18
CA PHE A 22 4.46 -36.97 2.66
C PHE A 22 5.39 -37.01 3.89
N HIS A 23 6.51 -36.30 3.82
CA HIS A 23 7.38 -36.12 4.99
C HIS A 23 6.85 -34.98 5.86
N VAL A 24 6.36 -35.34 7.06
CA VAL A 24 5.91 -34.39 8.08
C VAL A 24 7.12 -33.81 8.80
N HIS A 25 7.34 -32.50 8.69
CA HIS A 25 8.24 -31.77 9.59
C HIS A 25 7.48 -31.36 10.85
N SER A 26 7.81 -31.97 11.99
CA SER A 26 7.32 -31.55 13.31
C SER A 26 8.00 -30.26 13.79
N PRO A 27 7.33 -29.42 14.61
CA PRO A 27 7.75 -28.03 14.86
C PRO A 27 8.99 -27.84 15.76
N ASN A 28 9.58 -28.90 16.33
CA ASN A 28 10.64 -28.79 17.34
C ASN A 28 12.09 -28.90 16.81
N SER A 29 12.33 -28.70 15.50
CA SER A 29 13.67 -28.85 14.91
C SER A 29 14.08 -27.78 13.90
N PHE A 30 13.76 -26.51 14.15
CA PHE A 30 14.19 -25.38 13.31
C PHE A 30 15.68 -24.99 13.44
N LEU A 31 16.42 -25.53 14.40
CA LEU A 31 17.87 -25.29 14.55
C LEU A 31 18.77 -26.33 13.84
N GLN A 32 18.20 -27.35 13.18
CA GLN A 32 18.95 -28.34 12.41
C GLN A 32 18.24 -28.75 11.11
N SER A 33 18.07 -27.79 10.19
CA SER A 33 17.87 -28.10 8.76
C SER A 33 18.90 -27.38 7.89
N ARG A 34 20.10 -27.96 7.81
CA ARG A 34 20.99 -27.77 6.65
C ARG A 34 20.57 -28.76 5.55
N GLN A 35 19.38 -28.56 4.99
CA GLN A 35 18.99 -29.19 3.75
C GLN A 35 18.53 -28.11 2.77
N SER A 36 19.26 -27.98 1.66
CA SER A 36 18.82 -27.22 0.50
C SER A 36 17.62 -27.90 -0.11
N SER A 37 16.42 -27.59 0.38
CA SER A 37 15.18 -27.90 -0.32
C SER A 37 15.14 -27.05 -1.59
N THR A 38 15.62 -27.60 -2.70
CA THR A 38 15.33 -27.08 -4.03
C THR A 38 13.81 -27.12 -4.22
N SER A 39 13.15 -25.98 -4.06
CA SER A 39 11.71 -25.81 -4.31
C SER A 39 11.45 -26.03 -5.80
N THR A 40 11.02 -27.23 -6.18
CA THR A 40 10.93 -27.61 -7.61
C THR A 40 9.72 -27.02 -8.34
N ASN A 41 8.72 -26.49 -7.61
CA ASN A 41 7.45 -25.98 -8.17
C ASN A 41 7.06 -24.65 -7.46
N GLY A 42 7.81 -23.56 -7.66
CA GLY A 42 7.47 -22.14 -7.36
C GLY A 42 6.97 -21.74 -5.95
N THR A 43 6.78 -22.72 -5.06
CA THR A 43 6.06 -22.64 -3.81
C THR A 43 7.06 -22.53 -2.67
N ILE A 44 6.90 -21.49 -1.87
CA ILE A 44 7.85 -21.06 -0.86
C ILE A 44 7.16 -21.14 0.52
N PRO A 45 7.70 -21.92 1.47
CA PRO A 45 7.14 -21.97 2.81
C PRO A 45 7.32 -20.62 3.52
N VAL A 46 6.29 -20.19 4.24
CA VAL A 46 6.28 -18.95 5.01
C VAL A 46 6.30 -19.30 6.49
N GLY A 47 7.37 -18.87 7.17
CA GLY A 47 7.45 -18.86 8.63
C GLY A 47 6.56 -17.77 9.21
N ASN A 48 6.03 -18.02 10.40
CA ASN A 48 5.16 -17.10 11.13
C ASN A 48 5.71 -17.01 12.57
N THR A 49 6.00 -15.81 13.05
CA THR A 49 6.32 -15.53 14.46
C THR A 49 5.14 -14.80 15.09
N GLN A 50 4.53 -15.40 16.12
CA GLN A 50 3.51 -14.79 17.00
C GLN A 50 2.33 -14.13 16.27
N ASN A 51 1.96 -14.59 15.06
CA ASN A 51 0.97 -13.93 14.19
C ASN A 51 1.33 -12.48 13.81
N SER A 52 2.57 -12.08 14.07
CA SER A 52 3.05 -10.70 13.98
C SER A 52 4.03 -10.45 12.83
N PHE A 53 4.75 -11.48 12.39
CA PHE A 53 5.71 -11.38 11.29
C PHE A 53 5.68 -12.64 10.42
N TYR A 54 5.70 -12.45 9.09
CA TYR A 54 5.78 -13.53 8.11
C TYR A 54 7.06 -13.40 7.29
N TYR A 55 7.81 -14.49 7.20
CA TYR A 55 9.17 -14.48 6.66
C TYR A 55 9.46 -15.74 5.84
N SER A 56 10.47 -15.67 4.98
CA SER A 56 10.99 -16.84 4.29
C SER A 56 12.49 -16.72 4.02
N ASN A 57 13.10 -17.80 3.54
CA ASN A 57 14.54 -17.87 3.30
C ASN A 57 14.89 -17.51 1.85
N ILE A 58 15.71 -16.47 1.68
CA ILE A 58 16.42 -16.19 0.43
C ILE A 58 17.85 -16.73 0.53
N THR A 59 18.54 -16.86 -0.61
CA THR A 59 20.00 -17.02 -0.63
C THR A 59 20.63 -15.86 -1.39
N LEU A 60 21.53 -15.14 -0.74
CA LEU A 60 22.19 -13.95 -1.27
C LEU A 60 23.71 -14.10 -1.09
N GLY A 61 24.47 -14.01 -2.18
CA GLY A 61 25.92 -14.19 -2.15
C GLY A 61 26.38 -15.57 -1.66
N GLY A 62 25.49 -16.57 -1.67
CA GLY A 62 25.72 -17.91 -1.10
C GLY A 62 25.43 -18.03 0.41
N ARG A 63 24.99 -16.97 1.09
CA ARG A 63 24.43 -17.05 2.46
C ARG A 63 22.91 -17.17 2.39
N THR A 64 22.34 -18.13 3.09
CA THR A 64 20.89 -18.19 3.35
C THR A 64 20.53 -17.17 4.44
N ILE A 65 19.48 -16.38 4.22
CA ILE A 65 19.04 -15.28 5.09
C ILE A 65 17.52 -15.36 5.23
N SER A 66 17.02 -15.32 6.46
CA SER A 66 15.58 -15.16 6.74
C SER A 66 15.19 -13.71 6.51
N VAL A 67 14.18 -13.46 5.68
CA VAL A 67 13.69 -12.11 5.35
C VAL A 67 12.17 -12.03 5.49
N MET A 68 11.70 -10.91 6.04
CA MET A 68 10.27 -10.59 6.04
C MET A 68 9.75 -10.45 4.61
N LEU A 69 8.54 -10.95 4.35
CA LEU A 69 7.84 -10.78 3.08
C LEU A 69 6.93 -9.56 3.17
N ASP A 70 7.28 -8.49 2.46
CA ASP A 70 6.67 -7.16 2.64
C ASP A 70 6.11 -6.62 1.33
N THR A 71 4.77 -6.57 1.19
CA THR A 71 4.10 -5.94 0.04
C THR A 71 3.95 -4.43 0.17
N GLY A 72 4.23 -3.84 1.35
CA GLY A 72 4.25 -2.39 1.57
C GLY A 72 5.49 -1.69 1.00
N SER A 73 6.64 -2.37 0.91
CA SER A 73 7.87 -1.80 0.31
C SER A 73 8.45 -2.61 -0.85
N SER A 74 9.47 -2.07 -1.52
CA SER A 74 9.99 -2.59 -2.81
C SER A 74 11.49 -2.90 -2.81
N ASP A 75 12.21 -2.53 -1.76
CA ASP A 75 13.66 -2.72 -1.65
C ASP A 75 14.01 -4.06 -0.97
N LEU A 76 15.17 -4.61 -1.31
CA LEU A 76 15.77 -5.73 -0.58
C LEU A 76 16.85 -5.19 0.35
N TRP A 77 16.75 -5.49 1.65
CA TRP A 77 17.81 -5.19 2.61
C TRP A 77 18.09 -6.35 3.54
N VAL A 78 19.35 -6.50 3.95
CA VAL A 78 19.79 -7.57 4.86
C VAL A 78 20.87 -7.07 5.82
N THR A 79 21.02 -7.77 6.94
CA THR A 79 21.99 -7.49 8.01
C THR A 79 23.09 -8.56 8.08
N GLY A 80 24.20 -8.21 8.74
CA GLY A 80 25.36 -9.10 8.87
C GLY A 80 26.11 -9.32 7.55
N SER A 81 27.14 -10.15 7.56
CA SER A 81 28.00 -10.33 6.38
C SER A 81 27.32 -11.10 5.25
N VAL A 82 27.47 -10.61 4.01
CA VAL A 82 27.06 -11.29 2.77
C VAL A 82 28.33 -11.64 1.99
N PRO A 83 28.62 -12.91 1.66
CA PRO A 83 29.78 -13.28 0.85
C PRO A 83 29.61 -12.84 -0.61
N SER A 84 30.72 -12.83 -1.37
CA SER A 84 30.68 -12.64 -2.84
C SER A 84 29.85 -11.44 -3.31
N THR A 85 30.01 -10.30 -2.63
CA THR A 85 29.24 -9.08 -2.88
C THR A 85 30.13 -7.94 -3.36
N THR A 86 29.61 -7.12 -4.28
CA THR A 86 30.28 -5.94 -4.82
C THR A 86 29.60 -4.68 -4.30
N ASN A 87 30.35 -3.77 -3.67
CA ASN A 87 29.81 -2.47 -3.24
C ASN A 87 29.70 -1.53 -4.45
N THR A 88 28.55 -0.89 -4.65
CA THR A 88 28.30 0.03 -5.79
C THR A 88 28.88 1.43 -5.59
N GLY A 89 29.32 1.77 -4.38
CA GLY A 89 29.75 3.11 -3.99
C GLY A 89 28.61 4.06 -3.59
N LYS A 90 27.34 3.63 -3.72
CA LYS A 90 26.16 4.41 -3.29
C LYS A 90 25.61 3.91 -1.95
N SER A 91 24.80 4.73 -1.29
CA SER A 91 24.20 4.44 0.01
C SER A 91 22.82 5.08 0.11
N VAL A 92 21.90 4.44 0.84
CA VAL A 92 20.53 4.95 1.03
C VAL A 92 20.05 4.66 2.45
N THR A 93 19.04 5.41 2.90
CA THR A 93 18.34 5.19 4.17
C THR A 93 16.86 4.93 3.86
N LEU A 94 16.38 3.73 4.15
CA LEU A 94 14.99 3.35 4.01
C LEU A 94 14.29 3.62 5.34
N SER A 95 13.15 4.30 5.31
CA SER A 95 12.37 4.63 6.51
C SER A 95 11.15 3.72 6.61
N TYR A 96 10.95 3.11 7.77
CA TYR A 96 9.83 2.24 8.10
C TYR A 96 9.13 2.75 9.36
N ALA A 97 7.88 2.32 9.59
CA ALA A 97 7.13 2.67 10.82
C ALA A 97 7.88 2.25 12.11
N VAL A 98 8.69 1.20 12.04
CA VAL A 98 9.46 0.64 13.18
C VAL A 98 10.90 1.16 13.29
N GLY A 99 11.45 1.89 12.31
CA GLY A 99 12.86 2.30 12.33
C GLY A 99 13.43 2.66 10.96
N GLN A 100 14.76 2.72 10.84
CA GLN A 100 15.46 3.08 9.60
C GLN A 100 16.54 2.06 9.23
N ALA A 101 16.39 1.43 8.06
CA ALA A 101 17.44 0.59 7.48
C ALA A 101 18.43 1.49 6.72
N LYS A 102 19.65 1.65 7.26
CA LYS A 102 20.71 2.47 6.66
C LYS A 102 21.91 1.62 6.28
N GLY A 103 22.41 1.80 5.06
CA GLY A 103 23.50 0.96 4.55
C GLY A 103 24.11 1.43 3.24
N ASN A 104 25.07 0.62 2.75
CA ASN A 104 25.62 0.75 1.41
C ASN A 104 24.83 -0.13 0.43
N ILE A 105 24.65 0.35 -0.80
CA ILE A 105 24.04 -0.43 -1.87
C ILE A 105 25.10 -1.36 -2.43
N ASN A 106 24.82 -2.65 -2.35
CA ASN A 106 25.68 -3.74 -2.78
C ASN A 106 24.96 -4.58 -3.84
N THR A 107 25.71 -5.31 -4.67
CA THR A 107 25.17 -6.37 -5.53
C THR A 107 25.68 -7.74 -5.11
N ALA A 108 24.88 -8.79 -5.32
CA ALA A 108 25.27 -10.19 -5.19
C ALA A 108 24.32 -11.09 -6.01
N THR A 109 24.67 -12.36 -6.24
CA THR A 109 23.70 -13.34 -6.77
C THR A 109 22.61 -13.60 -5.72
N PHE A 110 21.36 -13.37 -6.10
CA PHE A 110 20.15 -13.61 -5.32
C PHE A 110 19.42 -14.86 -5.84
N GLN A 111 18.86 -15.66 -4.93
CA GLN A 111 18.07 -16.84 -5.22
C GLN A 111 16.85 -16.92 -4.29
N PHE A 112 15.68 -17.19 -4.85
CA PHE A 112 14.41 -17.30 -4.12
C PHE A 112 13.40 -18.09 -4.96
N GLY A 113 12.69 -19.06 -4.36
CA GLY A 113 11.63 -19.82 -5.06
C GLY A 113 12.07 -20.61 -6.29
N GLY A 114 13.36 -20.99 -6.38
CA GLY A 114 13.95 -21.61 -7.58
C GLY A 114 14.45 -20.61 -8.63
N TYR A 115 14.10 -19.32 -8.53
CA TYR A 115 14.63 -18.26 -9.39
C TYR A 115 16.03 -17.85 -8.97
N THR A 116 16.86 -17.45 -9.95
CA THR A 116 18.19 -16.88 -9.74
C THR A 116 18.32 -15.54 -10.47
N VAL A 117 18.85 -14.54 -9.78
CA VAL A 117 19.13 -13.21 -10.31
C VAL A 117 20.58 -12.84 -10.00
N ASN A 118 21.41 -12.68 -11.03
CA ASN A 118 22.80 -12.23 -10.88
C ASN A 118 22.87 -10.72 -10.64
N ASP A 119 23.83 -10.28 -9.84
CA ASP A 119 24.07 -8.87 -9.53
C ASP A 119 22.81 -8.14 -9.01
N GLN A 120 22.00 -8.80 -8.18
CA GLN A 120 20.84 -8.17 -7.55
C GLN A 120 21.30 -7.09 -6.57
N ALA A 121 20.88 -5.85 -6.80
CA ALA A 121 21.10 -4.77 -5.86
C ALA A 121 20.30 -4.98 -4.57
N PHE A 122 20.93 -4.72 -3.43
CA PHE A 122 20.35 -4.77 -2.11
C PHE A 122 21.06 -3.77 -1.18
N LEU A 123 20.41 -3.40 -0.08
CA LEU A 123 21.02 -2.58 0.97
C LEU A 123 21.67 -3.47 2.02
N LEU A 124 22.99 -3.32 2.21
CA LEU A 124 23.72 -3.95 3.31
C LEU A 124 23.63 -3.07 4.56
N VAL A 125 22.72 -3.44 5.47
CA VAL A 125 22.43 -2.70 6.70
C VAL A 125 23.45 -3.09 7.77
N THR A 126 24.18 -2.08 8.27
CA THR A 126 25.22 -2.26 9.30
C THR A 126 24.81 -1.73 10.67
N ASP A 127 23.70 -1.00 10.75
CA ASP A 127 23.15 -0.44 11.99
C ASP A 127 21.64 -0.68 12.03
N THR A 128 21.19 -1.40 13.06
CA THR A 128 19.79 -1.72 13.34
C THR A 128 19.30 -1.05 14.62
N SER A 129 20.09 -0.18 15.26
CA SER A 129 19.76 0.44 16.55
C SER A 129 18.58 1.43 16.50
N SER A 130 18.14 1.80 15.29
CA SER A 130 16.97 2.63 15.05
C SER A 130 15.64 1.84 15.10
N PHE A 131 15.69 0.50 15.06
CA PHE A 131 14.48 -0.33 15.10
C PHE A 131 13.92 -0.42 16.52
N SER A 132 12.60 -0.27 16.65
CA SER A 132 11.87 -0.38 17.93
C SER A 132 11.80 -1.81 18.47
N THR A 133 12.09 -2.82 17.64
CA THR A 133 12.09 -4.24 17.99
C THR A 133 13.43 -4.90 17.64
N ASN A 134 13.76 -5.99 18.35
CA ASN A 134 14.93 -6.80 18.01
C ASN A 134 14.56 -7.79 16.89
N ILE A 135 14.72 -7.37 15.64
CA ILE A 135 14.36 -8.14 14.44
C ILE A 135 14.91 -9.58 14.43
N HIS A 136 16.11 -9.79 14.99
CA HIS A 136 16.73 -11.12 15.08
C HIS A 136 16.00 -12.05 16.05
N ALA A 137 15.39 -11.51 17.11
CA ALA A 137 14.56 -12.26 18.04
C ALA A 137 13.19 -12.62 17.44
N GLU A 138 12.69 -11.79 16.52
CA GLU A 138 11.46 -12.06 15.74
C GLU A 138 11.66 -13.09 14.60
N GLY A 139 12.91 -13.47 14.33
CA GLY A 139 13.25 -14.56 13.40
C GLY A 139 13.67 -14.14 11.99
N TYR A 140 13.94 -12.85 11.75
CA TYR A 140 14.39 -12.34 10.44
C TYR A 140 15.64 -11.45 10.54
N ASP A 141 16.48 -11.53 9.51
CA ASP A 141 17.75 -10.81 9.36
C ASP A 141 17.69 -9.74 8.24
N GLY A 142 16.53 -9.55 7.63
CA GLY A 142 16.31 -8.64 6.51
C GLY A 142 14.85 -8.58 6.05
N LEU A 143 14.61 -7.94 4.93
CA LEU A 143 13.29 -7.75 4.35
C LEU A 143 13.39 -7.82 2.83
N LEU A 144 12.42 -8.51 2.22
CA LEU A 144 12.23 -8.61 0.78
C LEU A 144 10.98 -7.82 0.40
N GLY A 145 11.19 -6.64 -0.18
CA GLY A 145 10.13 -5.85 -0.77
C GLY A 145 9.50 -6.55 -1.97
N LEU A 146 8.17 -6.61 -1.95
CA LEU A 146 7.28 -7.22 -2.93
C LEU A 146 6.41 -6.16 -3.64
N GLY A 147 6.70 -4.87 -3.43
CA GLY A 147 6.03 -3.73 -4.06
C GLY A 147 6.46 -3.43 -5.51
N PRO A 148 5.78 -2.46 -6.16
CA PRO A 148 6.11 -2.00 -7.52
C PRO A 148 7.52 -1.40 -7.62
N ASN A 149 8.24 -1.66 -8.71
CA ASN A 149 9.63 -1.21 -8.89
C ASN A 149 9.84 0.31 -8.75
N THR A 150 8.81 1.13 -8.98
CA THR A 150 8.86 2.59 -8.81
C THR A 150 8.95 3.03 -7.34
N GLY A 151 8.52 2.19 -6.39
CA GLY A 151 8.68 2.43 -4.95
C GLY A 151 10.09 2.13 -4.41
N SER A 152 10.96 1.48 -5.19
CA SER A 152 12.31 1.12 -4.73
C SER A 152 13.22 2.36 -4.63
N SER A 153 13.73 2.63 -3.43
CA SER A 153 14.72 3.68 -3.20
C SER A 153 16.10 3.29 -3.73
N ILE A 154 16.43 2.00 -3.76
CA ILE A 154 17.67 1.49 -4.39
C ILE A 154 17.63 1.72 -5.90
N TYR A 155 16.48 1.48 -6.55
CA TYR A 155 16.28 1.76 -7.97
C TYR A 155 16.48 3.24 -8.30
N LYS A 156 15.83 4.13 -7.53
CA LYS A 156 15.97 5.59 -7.65
C LYS A 156 17.42 6.05 -7.44
N GLU A 157 18.09 5.57 -6.40
CA GLU A 157 19.47 5.96 -6.08
C GLU A 157 20.47 5.45 -7.13
N LEU A 158 20.29 4.24 -7.68
CA LEU A 158 21.16 3.73 -8.76
C LEU A 158 20.87 4.38 -10.11
N ASP A 159 19.64 4.84 -10.37
CA ASP A 159 19.17 5.51 -11.59
C ASP A 159 19.34 4.68 -12.88
N ASN A 160 19.24 3.35 -12.77
CA ASN A 160 19.24 2.42 -13.90
C ASN A 160 18.77 1.01 -13.49
N ALA A 161 18.58 0.14 -14.49
CA ALA A 161 18.05 -1.22 -14.32
C ALA A 161 18.85 -2.15 -13.36
N SER A 162 20.12 -1.85 -13.03
CA SER A 162 20.85 -2.60 -12.00
C SER A 162 20.22 -2.49 -10.61
N GLY A 163 19.51 -1.38 -10.34
CA GLY A 163 18.78 -1.15 -9.10
C GLY A 163 17.38 -1.73 -9.04
N ASN A 164 16.89 -2.40 -10.10
CA ASN A 164 15.55 -2.98 -10.12
C ASN A 164 15.33 -3.96 -8.94
N SER A 165 14.12 -3.95 -8.37
CA SER A 165 13.73 -4.81 -7.25
C SER A 165 13.78 -6.30 -7.62
N PRO A 166 13.93 -7.21 -6.64
CA PRO A 166 14.03 -8.65 -6.93
C PRO A 166 12.83 -9.20 -7.70
N MET A 167 11.60 -8.80 -7.35
CA MET A 167 10.39 -9.23 -8.07
C MET A 167 10.41 -8.76 -9.53
N ASN A 168 10.75 -7.48 -9.76
CA ASN A 168 10.86 -6.93 -11.11
C ASN A 168 11.91 -7.67 -11.94
N ARG A 169 13.07 -7.99 -11.36
CA ARG A 169 14.14 -8.73 -12.05
C ARG A 169 13.81 -10.20 -12.29
N ILE A 170 13.06 -10.85 -11.39
CA ILE A 170 12.54 -12.21 -11.65
C ILE A 170 11.61 -12.20 -12.86
N PHE A 171 10.64 -11.28 -12.93
CA PHE A 171 9.71 -11.22 -14.07
C PHE A 171 10.41 -10.82 -15.38
N GLN A 172 11.38 -9.88 -15.34
CA GLN A 172 12.21 -9.54 -16.50
C GLN A 172 13.01 -10.75 -17.03
N ASN A 173 13.68 -11.49 -16.14
CA ASN A 173 14.49 -12.65 -16.54
C ASN A 173 13.66 -13.83 -17.07
N ASN A 174 12.35 -13.85 -16.77
CA ASN A 174 11.42 -14.91 -17.17
C ASN A 174 10.32 -14.41 -18.13
N ALA A 175 10.60 -13.38 -18.94
CA ALA A 175 9.62 -12.69 -19.80
C ALA A 175 8.90 -13.56 -20.86
N SER A 176 9.30 -14.84 -21.03
CA SER A 176 8.54 -15.85 -21.80
C SER A 176 7.34 -16.42 -21.05
N ASN A 177 7.30 -16.27 -19.73
CA ASN A 177 6.15 -16.54 -18.88
C ASN A 177 5.34 -15.24 -18.70
N THR A 178 4.02 -15.32 -18.88
CA THR A 178 3.10 -14.18 -18.70
C THR A 178 2.59 -14.03 -17.25
N ASN A 179 2.89 -15.00 -16.39
CA ASN A 179 2.43 -15.04 -15.00
C ASN A 179 3.23 -14.10 -14.09
N ASN A 180 3.14 -12.80 -14.35
CA ASN A 180 3.79 -11.76 -13.56
C ASN A 180 3.01 -11.44 -12.27
N TYR A 181 2.71 -12.46 -11.47
CA TYR A 181 2.00 -12.32 -10.21
C TYR A 181 2.70 -13.04 -9.06
N ILE A 182 2.41 -12.61 -7.84
CA ILE A 182 2.74 -13.30 -6.60
C ILE A 182 1.45 -13.75 -5.92
N THR A 183 1.52 -14.76 -5.05
CA THR A 183 0.42 -15.06 -4.13
C THR A 183 0.88 -15.18 -2.68
N LEU A 184 -0.01 -14.85 -1.76
CA LEU A 184 0.20 -14.92 -0.31
C LEU A 184 -0.95 -15.71 0.33
N LEU A 185 -0.59 -16.73 1.10
CA LEU A 185 -1.47 -17.50 1.98
C LEU A 185 -0.88 -17.46 3.38
N LEU A 186 -1.45 -16.65 4.28
CA LEU A 186 -0.93 -16.47 5.63
C LEU A 186 -1.72 -17.35 6.62
N ASN A 187 -1.01 -18.17 7.41
CA ASN A 187 -1.64 -18.99 8.46
C ASN A 187 -1.76 -18.22 9.77
N ARG A 188 -2.64 -18.65 10.68
CA ARG A 188 -2.62 -18.24 12.09
C ARG A 188 -2.00 -19.36 12.94
N GLN A 189 -1.08 -19.01 13.83
CA GLN A 189 -0.59 -19.90 14.89
C GLN A 189 -1.73 -20.20 15.87
N ASN A 190 -1.75 -21.42 16.42
CA ASN A 190 -2.75 -21.89 17.39
C ASN A 190 -4.21 -21.83 16.87
N ASP A 191 -4.38 -21.87 15.55
CA ASP A 191 -5.69 -21.97 14.90
C ASP A 191 -6.31 -23.36 15.15
N PRO A 192 -7.46 -23.45 15.86
CA PRO A 192 -8.09 -24.73 16.19
C PRO A 192 -8.70 -25.44 14.97
N ALA A 193 -8.95 -24.73 13.87
CA ALA A 193 -9.48 -25.32 12.63
C ALA A 193 -8.39 -25.70 11.62
N SER A 194 -7.11 -25.37 11.89
CA SER A 194 -6.03 -25.55 10.90
C SER A 194 -5.76 -27.02 10.59
N THR A 195 -6.16 -27.42 9.38
CA THR A 195 -5.89 -28.72 8.79
C THR A 195 -4.64 -28.65 7.89
N ASN A 196 -3.47 -28.64 8.53
CA ASN A 196 -2.14 -28.76 7.89
C ASN A 196 -1.70 -27.62 6.95
N VAL A 197 -2.44 -26.50 6.85
CA VAL A 197 -2.02 -25.36 6.02
C VAL A 197 -0.96 -24.52 6.76
N THR A 198 0.31 -24.79 6.49
CA THR A 198 1.39 -23.84 6.75
C THR A 198 1.29 -22.67 5.78
N GLY A 199 1.75 -21.47 6.17
CA GLY A 199 1.75 -20.32 5.26
C GLY A 199 2.56 -20.59 3.99
N GLN A 200 2.10 -20.04 2.86
CA GLN A 200 2.74 -20.23 1.55
C GLN A 200 2.81 -18.90 0.79
N PHE A 201 3.88 -18.77 0.02
CA PHE A 201 4.08 -17.69 -0.95
C PHE A 201 4.46 -18.32 -2.29
N THR A 202 4.01 -17.76 -3.39
CA THR A 202 4.36 -18.23 -4.74
C THR A 202 4.74 -17.08 -5.66
N ILE A 203 5.47 -17.42 -6.73
CA ILE A 203 5.73 -16.52 -7.86
C ILE A 203 5.23 -17.21 -9.14
N GLY A 204 4.28 -16.59 -9.83
CA GLY A 204 3.73 -17.04 -11.11
C GLY A 204 2.88 -18.32 -11.07
N GLU A 205 2.54 -18.81 -9.87
CA GLU A 205 1.82 -20.07 -9.64
C GLU A 205 0.72 -19.90 -8.57
N ILE A 206 -0.27 -20.79 -8.56
CA ILE A 206 -1.33 -20.82 -7.54
C ILE A 206 -1.10 -22.01 -6.60
N VAL A 207 -1.27 -21.80 -5.29
CA VAL A 207 -1.25 -22.85 -4.27
C VAL A 207 -2.34 -23.90 -4.59
N PRO A 208 -2.00 -25.20 -4.68
CA PRO A 208 -2.99 -26.24 -4.95
C PRO A 208 -4.16 -26.24 -3.96
N GLY A 209 -5.39 -26.37 -4.48
CA GLY A 209 -6.64 -26.23 -3.73
C GLY A 209 -7.21 -24.80 -3.66
N TYR A 210 -6.47 -23.79 -4.12
CA TYR A 210 -6.90 -22.39 -4.17
C TYR A 210 -7.13 -21.87 -5.60
N GLU A 211 -7.30 -22.77 -6.58
CA GLU A 211 -7.49 -22.45 -8.01
C GLU A 211 -8.70 -21.53 -8.26
N ALA A 212 -9.68 -21.55 -7.35
CA ALA A 212 -10.86 -20.69 -7.36
C ALA A 212 -10.53 -19.19 -7.40
N ILE A 213 -9.34 -18.76 -6.95
CA ILE A 213 -8.91 -17.35 -7.04
C ILE A 213 -8.96 -16.81 -8.48
N SER A 214 -8.71 -17.68 -9.46
CA SER A 214 -8.72 -17.33 -10.89
C SER A 214 -10.09 -16.82 -11.37
N ASN A 215 -11.17 -17.19 -10.66
CA ASN A 215 -12.55 -16.81 -10.96
C ASN A 215 -13.00 -15.55 -10.18
N MET A 216 -12.21 -15.07 -9.21
CA MET A 216 -12.54 -13.88 -8.42
C MET A 216 -12.36 -12.61 -9.27
N PRO A 217 -13.10 -11.51 -9.02
CA PRO A 217 -12.94 -10.29 -9.81
C PRO A 217 -11.52 -9.72 -9.74
N GLN A 218 -11.00 -9.29 -10.88
CA GLN A 218 -9.75 -8.54 -10.96
C GLN A 218 -10.00 -7.10 -10.49
N VAL A 219 -9.49 -6.76 -9.32
CA VAL A 219 -9.57 -5.43 -8.72
C VAL A 219 -8.37 -4.63 -9.23
N ALA A 220 -8.60 -3.52 -9.93
CA ALA A 220 -7.52 -2.71 -10.48
C ALA A 220 -6.62 -2.15 -9.36
N ILE A 221 -5.30 -2.14 -9.59
CA ILE A 221 -4.39 -1.38 -8.73
C ILE A 221 -4.46 0.09 -9.15
N GLU A 222 -4.96 0.93 -8.26
CA GLU A 222 -5.26 2.33 -8.56
C GLU A 222 -4.04 3.25 -8.42
N LYS A 223 -4.05 4.33 -9.21
CA LYS A 223 -3.11 5.45 -9.14
C LYS A 223 -3.85 6.72 -8.72
N VAL A 224 -4.24 6.78 -7.45
CA VAL A 224 -5.17 7.82 -6.98
C VAL A 224 -4.46 9.19 -6.93
N TYR A 225 -3.24 9.25 -6.37
CA TYR A 225 -2.44 10.48 -6.38
C TYR A 225 -1.55 10.61 -7.63
N LYS A 226 -1.95 11.48 -8.56
CA LYS A 226 -1.33 11.62 -9.90
C LYS A 226 -0.12 12.57 -9.99
N LEU A 227 0.43 13.02 -8.86
CA LEU A 227 1.54 14.01 -8.85
C LEU A 227 2.92 13.35 -8.70
N THR A 228 3.01 12.16 -8.13
CA THR A 228 4.26 11.42 -7.92
C THR A 228 4.03 9.91 -8.08
N ASP A 229 4.64 9.29 -9.10
CA ASP A 229 4.74 7.82 -9.23
C ASP A 229 5.70 7.17 -8.19
N GLN A 230 6.21 7.98 -7.26
CA GLN A 230 7.32 7.64 -6.36
C GLN A 230 6.92 6.63 -5.28
N ASP A 231 5.64 6.62 -4.87
CA ASP A 231 5.16 5.92 -3.67
C ASP A 231 3.94 5.04 -4.02
N GLN A 232 4.00 4.38 -5.19
CA GLN A 232 2.95 3.47 -5.65
C GLN A 232 2.93 2.19 -4.80
N HIS A 233 1.91 2.05 -3.97
CA HIS A 233 1.58 0.82 -3.24
C HIS A 233 0.51 -0.03 -3.98
N TRP A 234 0.18 -1.21 -3.45
CA TRP A 234 -0.92 -2.07 -3.91
C TRP A 234 -2.29 -1.53 -3.47
N GLN A 235 -2.63 -0.35 -3.99
CA GLN A 235 -3.84 0.39 -3.68
C GLN A 235 -5.05 -0.17 -4.43
N VAL A 236 -6.13 -0.42 -3.72
CA VAL A 236 -7.46 -0.76 -4.26
C VAL A 236 -8.52 0.13 -3.65
N LEU A 237 -9.68 0.23 -4.30
CA LEU A 237 -10.85 0.90 -3.75
C LEU A 237 -11.77 -0.10 -3.06
N THR A 238 -12.28 0.26 -1.88
CA THR A 238 -13.37 -0.50 -1.23
C THR A 238 -14.68 -0.38 -2.04
N ASP A 239 -15.62 -1.29 -1.80
CA ASP A 239 -16.97 -1.16 -2.34
C ASP A 239 -17.65 0.14 -1.88
N LYS A 240 -18.37 0.80 -2.80
CA LYS A 240 -19.04 2.09 -2.54
C LYS A 240 -20.13 1.99 -1.46
N ASP A 241 -20.08 2.91 -0.50
CA ASP A 241 -21.00 3.13 0.64
C ASP A 241 -21.10 1.95 1.64
N LYS A 242 -20.37 0.85 1.39
CA LYS A 242 -20.37 -0.40 2.18
C LYS A 242 -19.00 -1.05 2.33
N GLY A 243 -17.91 -0.30 2.13
CA GLY A 243 -16.54 -0.83 2.11
C GLY A 243 -16.15 -1.61 3.37
N ILE A 244 -16.74 -1.25 4.51
CA ILE A 244 -16.56 -1.92 5.80
C ILE A 244 -17.95 -2.12 6.43
N ILE A 245 -18.24 -3.34 6.88
CA ILE A 245 -19.40 -3.64 7.73
C ILE A 245 -18.89 -3.82 9.16
N GLY A 246 -19.49 -3.09 10.10
CA GLY A 246 -19.12 -3.09 11.50
C GLY A 246 -19.81 -4.18 12.34
N PRO A 247 -19.53 -4.21 13.65
CA PRO A 247 -20.00 -5.28 14.55
C PRO A 247 -21.51 -5.37 14.75
N ASP A 248 -22.26 -4.31 14.43
CA ASP A 248 -23.73 -4.30 14.43
C ASP A 248 -24.36 -4.69 13.08
N GLY A 249 -23.53 -5.09 12.11
CA GLY A 249 -23.96 -5.48 10.77
C GLY A 249 -24.31 -4.30 9.86
N GLN A 250 -24.06 -3.05 10.27
CA GLN A 250 -24.26 -1.87 9.41
C GLN A 250 -22.96 -1.45 8.69
N PRO A 251 -23.07 -0.82 7.51
CA PRO A 251 -21.95 -0.14 6.89
C PRO A 251 -21.36 0.97 7.77
N ILE A 252 -20.06 0.91 8.04
CA ILE A 252 -19.33 2.02 8.66
C ILE A 252 -19.09 3.07 7.56
N GLN A 253 -19.56 4.29 7.79
CA GLN A 253 -19.33 5.43 6.89
C GLN A 253 -18.07 6.16 7.33
N ALA A 254 -17.18 6.44 6.39
CA ALA A 254 -15.99 7.28 6.59
C ALA A 254 -15.67 8.00 5.27
N ASP A 255 -15.23 9.26 5.37
CA ASP A 255 -14.79 10.04 4.23
C ASP A 255 -13.31 9.75 3.92
N SER A 256 -12.97 9.66 2.64
CA SER A 256 -11.58 9.50 2.20
C SER A 256 -10.80 10.82 2.31
N ILE A 257 -9.58 10.76 2.85
CA ILE A 257 -8.62 11.87 2.86
C ILE A 257 -7.85 11.98 1.53
N VAL A 258 -7.89 10.93 0.69
CA VAL A 258 -7.12 10.85 -0.56
C VAL A 258 -7.70 11.75 -1.66
N PRO A 259 -6.92 12.68 -2.23
CA PRO A 259 -7.40 13.57 -3.28
C PRO A 259 -7.92 12.83 -4.51
N LYS A 260 -9.21 13.01 -4.80
CA LYS A 260 -9.96 12.41 -5.93
C LYS A 260 -10.26 10.91 -5.78
N ALA A 261 -10.19 10.36 -4.57
CA ALA A 261 -10.93 9.13 -4.28
C ALA A 261 -12.44 9.33 -4.61
N PRO A 262 -13.14 8.32 -5.15
CA PRO A 262 -14.58 8.43 -5.40
C PRO A 262 -15.39 8.53 -4.10
N ASP A 263 -16.43 9.37 -4.11
CA ASP A 263 -17.33 9.55 -2.96
C ASP A 263 -17.85 8.19 -2.42
N GLY A 264 -17.69 7.96 -1.12
CA GLY A 264 -18.12 6.72 -0.45
C GLY A 264 -17.23 5.50 -0.69
N GLN A 265 -16.02 5.68 -1.22
CA GLN A 265 -15.00 4.62 -1.34
C GLN A 265 -13.72 5.05 -0.61
N LEU A 266 -13.08 4.11 0.09
CA LEU A 266 -11.78 4.29 0.72
C LEU A 266 -10.69 3.66 -0.15
N VAL A 267 -9.49 4.25 -0.13
CA VAL A 267 -8.27 3.74 -0.75
C VAL A 267 -7.53 2.87 0.26
N ALA A 268 -7.46 1.58 0.00
CA ALA A 268 -6.85 0.59 0.88
C ALA A 268 -5.61 -0.04 0.23
N VAL A 269 -4.54 -0.22 1.01
CA VAL A 269 -3.29 -0.88 0.58
C VAL A 269 -3.21 -2.29 1.18
N PHE A 270 -2.83 -3.29 0.38
CA PHE A 270 -2.46 -4.61 0.90
C PHE A 270 -1.00 -4.65 1.35
N ASP A 271 -0.76 -4.78 2.65
CA ASP A 271 0.56 -4.72 3.25
C ASP A 271 0.85 -5.91 4.17
N SER A 272 1.65 -6.87 3.70
CA SER A 272 2.10 -8.01 4.49
C SER A 272 3.26 -7.68 5.45
N GLY A 273 3.90 -6.51 5.32
CA GLY A 273 4.88 -5.98 6.28
C GLY A 273 4.22 -5.34 7.50
N TYR A 274 2.94 -4.94 7.41
CA TYR A 274 2.20 -4.33 8.52
C TYR A 274 1.39 -5.37 9.33
N THR A 275 1.74 -5.56 10.60
CA THR A 275 1.10 -6.55 11.48
C THR A 275 -0.40 -6.35 11.70
N LEU A 276 -0.78 -5.12 12.07
CA LEU A 276 -2.14 -4.74 12.46
C LEU A 276 -2.72 -3.76 11.44
N PRO A 277 -3.89 -4.03 10.83
CA PRO A 277 -4.52 -3.10 9.92
C PRO A 277 -4.63 -1.68 10.49
N GLN A 278 -4.30 -0.69 9.67
CA GLN A 278 -4.49 0.72 9.99
C GLN A 278 -5.72 1.24 9.25
N VAL A 279 -6.61 1.96 9.93
CA VAL A 279 -7.87 2.48 9.40
C VAL A 279 -8.11 3.92 9.86
N PRO A 280 -9.03 4.68 9.24
CA PRO A 280 -9.42 5.99 9.76
C PRO A 280 -9.89 5.88 11.23
N ARG A 281 -9.63 6.91 12.03
CA ARG A 281 -9.93 6.88 13.48
C ARG A 281 -11.40 6.55 13.77
N ASP A 282 -12.31 7.17 13.03
CA ASP A 282 -13.75 6.93 13.13
C ASP A 282 -14.15 5.49 12.78
N VAL A 283 -13.39 4.82 11.89
CA VAL A 283 -13.60 3.38 11.57
C VAL A 283 -13.16 2.51 12.74
N SER A 284 -12.00 2.78 13.33
CA SER A 284 -11.53 2.07 14.53
C SER A 284 -12.50 2.24 15.70
N ASP A 285 -13.02 3.45 15.90
CA ASP A 285 -13.99 3.76 16.96
C ASP A 285 -15.35 3.10 16.70
N ALA A 286 -15.85 3.09 15.46
CA ALA A 286 -17.07 2.37 15.10
C ALA A 286 -16.95 0.84 15.25
N ILE A 287 -15.73 0.27 15.17
CA ILE A 287 -15.46 -1.14 15.44
C ILE A 287 -15.39 -1.44 16.94
N TYR A 288 -14.71 -0.63 17.75
CA TYR A 288 -14.41 -1.00 19.16
C TYR A 288 -15.06 -0.11 20.22
N GLY A 289 -15.34 1.16 19.92
CA GLY A 289 -15.86 2.16 20.87
C GLY A 289 -17.26 1.84 21.44
N ARG A 290 -18.00 0.93 20.80
CA ARG A 290 -19.28 0.40 21.30
C ARG A 290 -19.18 -0.94 22.01
N VAL A 291 -17.99 -1.54 22.15
CA VAL A 291 -17.82 -2.77 22.92
C VAL A 291 -17.96 -2.47 24.42
N GLN A 292 -18.77 -3.26 25.12
CA GLN A 292 -18.97 -3.07 26.55
C GLN A 292 -17.68 -3.34 27.33
N GLY A 293 -17.23 -2.37 28.11
CA GLY A 293 -15.96 -2.47 28.85
C GLY A 293 -14.71 -2.27 27.99
N ALA A 294 -14.83 -1.72 26.79
CA ALA A 294 -13.68 -1.24 26.02
C ALA A 294 -12.98 -0.06 26.74
N GLU A 295 -11.66 0.03 26.55
CA GLU A 295 -10.79 1.08 27.07
C GLU A 295 -9.82 1.53 25.97
N TRP A 296 -9.61 2.83 25.79
CA TRP A 296 -8.51 3.32 24.95
C TRP A 296 -7.19 3.33 25.72
N SER A 297 -6.21 2.55 25.27
CA SER A 297 -4.85 2.58 25.80
C SER A 297 -3.97 3.55 25.03
N ALA A 298 -3.69 4.70 25.64
CA ALA A 298 -2.72 5.67 25.12
C ALA A 298 -1.28 5.13 25.07
N ALA A 299 -0.96 4.05 25.81
CA ALA A 299 0.36 3.43 25.80
C ALA A 299 0.60 2.57 24.54
N TYR A 300 -0.46 1.93 24.03
CA TYR A 300 -0.41 1.14 22.79
C TYR A 300 -0.94 1.90 21.56
N GLY A 301 -1.57 3.05 21.77
CA GLY A 301 -2.28 3.77 20.70
C GLY A 301 -3.48 2.97 20.19
N ALA A 302 -4.16 2.23 21.06
CA ALA A 302 -5.06 1.15 20.68
C ALA A 302 -6.28 0.98 21.58
N TRP A 303 -7.38 0.48 21.00
CA TRP A 303 -8.49 -0.06 21.75
C TRP A 303 -8.15 -1.40 22.42
N LEU A 304 -8.48 -1.50 23.71
CA LEU A 304 -8.47 -2.73 24.50
C LEU A 304 -9.92 -3.16 24.74
N ILE A 305 -10.23 -4.44 24.52
CA ILE A 305 -11.57 -5.00 24.69
C ILE A 305 -11.56 -6.29 25.53
N PRO A 306 -12.68 -6.70 26.13
CA PRO A 306 -12.76 -7.99 26.81
C PRO A 306 -12.53 -9.13 25.82
N CYS A 307 -11.58 -10.04 26.10
CA CYS A 307 -11.22 -11.11 25.16
C CYS A 307 -12.36 -12.05 24.74
N GLY A 308 -13.45 -12.11 25.52
CA GLY A 308 -14.65 -12.88 25.17
C GLY A 308 -15.62 -12.16 24.22
N GLN A 309 -15.38 -10.89 23.88
CA GLN A 309 -16.20 -10.14 22.93
C GLN A 309 -15.93 -10.64 21.51
N LEU A 310 -16.95 -11.20 20.87
CA LEU A 310 -16.90 -11.43 19.43
C LEU A 310 -17.08 -10.08 18.71
N VAL A 311 -16.13 -9.74 17.84
CA VAL A 311 -16.17 -8.55 16.99
C VAL A 311 -16.36 -9.04 15.55
N ASN A 312 -17.48 -8.63 14.92
CA ASN A 312 -17.78 -8.95 13.53
C ASN A 312 -17.30 -7.79 12.64
N ILE A 313 -16.46 -8.10 11.66
CA ILE A 313 -15.96 -7.12 10.68
C ILE A 313 -15.98 -7.81 9.32
N THR A 314 -16.49 -7.14 8.30
CA THR A 314 -16.39 -7.60 6.90
C THR A 314 -15.87 -6.45 6.04
N ILE A 315 -14.80 -6.70 5.29
CA ILE A 315 -14.29 -5.76 4.29
C ILE A 315 -14.89 -6.14 2.93
N ASN A 316 -15.42 -5.17 2.18
CA ASN A 316 -16.00 -5.41 0.85
C ASN A 316 -15.12 -4.75 -0.22
N ILE A 317 -14.63 -5.56 -1.17
CA ILE A 317 -13.75 -5.12 -2.27
C ILE A 317 -14.13 -5.86 -3.55
N GLY A 318 -14.31 -5.13 -4.65
CA GLY A 318 -14.61 -5.74 -5.96
C GLY A 318 -15.94 -6.49 -5.98
N GLY A 319 -16.95 -6.02 -5.26
CA GLY A 319 -18.27 -6.64 -5.16
C GLY A 319 -18.36 -7.87 -4.25
N ASN A 320 -17.27 -8.24 -3.57
CA ASN A 320 -17.19 -9.45 -2.73
C ASN A 320 -16.93 -9.10 -1.26
N ALA A 321 -17.46 -9.94 -0.38
CA ALA A 321 -17.34 -9.83 1.07
C ALA A 321 -16.23 -10.72 1.62
N TYR A 322 -15.31 -10.14 2.39
CA TYR A 322 -14.21 -10.83 3.06
C TYR A 322 -14.42 -10.69 4.57
N PRO A 323 -15.06 -11.67 5.23
CA PRO A 323 -15.28 -11.65 6.67
C PRO A 323 -13.95 -11.84 7.41
N VAL A 324 -13.70 -10.99 8.40
CA VAL A 324 -12.54 -11.11 9.27
C VAL A 324 -12.88 -12.05 10.41
N HIS A 325 -12.07 -13.09 10.58
CA HIS A 325 -12.19 -14.06 11.65
C HIS A 325 -12.09 -13.34 13.02
N PRO A 326 -12.96 -13.60 14.01
CA PRO A 326 -12.97 -12.82 15.26
C PRO A 326 -11.66 -12.82 16.07
N LEU A 327 -10.88 -13.91 16.02
CA LEU A 327 -9.49 -13.97 16.55
C LEU A 327 -8.48 -13.06 15.82
N ASP A 328 -8.75 -12.67 14.57
CA ASP A 328 -7.98 -11.64 13.86
C ASP A 328 -8.58 -10.24 14.04
N ALA A 329 -9.82 -10.10 14.52
CA ALA A 329 -10.41 -8.83 14.92
C ALA A 329 -9.99 -8.40 16.34
N SER A 330 -9.48 -9.33 17.17
CA SER A 330 -8.94 -9.05 18.51
C SER A 330 -7.90 -10.06 18.98
N SER A 331 -6.69 -9.57 19.29
CA SER A 331 -5.54 -10.42 19.65
C SER A 331 -5.22 -10.37 21.14
N SER A 332 -4.78 -11.52 21.67
CA SER A 332 -4.22 -11.67 23.03
C SER A 332 -2.70 -11.79 23.02
N ASP A 333 -2.10 -11.92 21.84
CA ASP A 333 -0.71 -12.36 21.67
C ASP A 333 0.26 -11.29 22.22
N PHE A 334 -0.21 -10.05 22.30
CA PHE A 334 0.48 -8.88 22.89
C PHE A 334 0.46 -8.82 24.44
N GLY A 335 -0.25 -9.72 25.13
CA GLY A 335 -0.24 -9.80 26.60
C GLY A 335 -0.79 -8.56 27.34
N VAL A 336 -1.66 -7.77 26.68
CA VAL A 336 -2.15 -6.48 27.19
C VAL A 336 -3.15 -6.62 28.34
N THR A 337 -3.19 -5.61 29.21
CA THR A 337 -4.14 -5.53 30.33
C THR A 337 -4.84 -4.17 30.37
N PHE A 338 -6.08 -4.16 30.84
CA PHE A 338 -6.80 -2.94 31.21
C PHE A 338 -6.11 -2.18 32.34
N ALA A 339 -6.47 -0.91 32.56
CA ALA A 339 -5.95 -0.10 33.67
C ALA A 339 -6.18 -0.71 35.07
N ASN A 340 -7.17 -1.61 35.21
CA ASN A 340 -7.44 -2.34 36.46
C ASN A 340 -6.60 -3.62 36.64
N GLY A 341 -5.69 -3.94 35.71
CA GLY A 341 -4.85 -5.13 35.72
C GLY A 341 -5.52 -6.42 35.19
N GLY A 342 -6.79 -6.36 34.77
CA GLY A 342 -7.48 -7.47 34.13
C GLY A 342 -6.95 -7.73 32.71
N THR A 343 -6.92 -8.99 32.30
CA THR A 343 -6.55 -9.39 30.93
C THR A 343 -7.45 -8.74 29.90
N ALA A 344 -6.83 -8.09 28.90
CA ALA A 344 -7.52 -7.50 27.76
C ALA A 344 -7.07 -8.16 26.47
N CYS A 345 -7.85 -7.96 25.40
CA CYS A 345 -7.42 -8.23 24.05
C CYS A 345 -7.26 -6.90 23.31
N LEU A 346 -6.18 -6.77 22.56
CA LEU A 346 -5.93 -5.63 21.70
C LEU A 346 -6.87 -5.75 20.49
N GLY A 347 -7.63 -4.69 20.18
CA GLY A 347 -8.23 -4.54 18.86
C GLY A 347 -7.14 -4.58 17.79
N THR A 348 -7.43 -5.07 16.59
CA THR A 348 -6.42 -5.21 15.53
C THR A 348 -6.54 -4.17 14.43
N PHE A 349 -7.72 -3.55 14.26
CA PHE A 349 -7.94 -2.44 13.33
C PHE A 349 -7.65 -1.13 14.06
N GLN A 350 -6.40 -0.68 13.96
CA GLN A 350 -5.88 0.47 14.68
C GLN A 350 -6.17 1.78 13.94
N PRO A 351 -6.35 2.90 14.64
CA PRO A 351 -6.41 4.20 13.99
C PRO A 351 -5.05 4.52 13.38
N VAL A 352 -5.04 5.02 12.14
CA VAL A 352 -3.84 5.60 11.52
C VAL A 352 -3.31 6.71 12.42
N THR A 353 -2.08 6.55 12.94
CA THR A 353 -1.40 7.57 13.76
C THR A 353 -0.04 7.99 13.19
N SER A 354 0.40 7.38 12.08
CA SER A 354 1.73 7.59 11.49
C SER A 354 1.65 8.44 10.21
N ALA A 355 2.61 9.35 10.07
CA ALA A 355 2.62 10.38 9.01
C ALA A 355 2.66 9.86 7.56
N PHE A 356 2.91 8.56 7.33
CA PHE A 356 3.03 7.99 5.99
C PHE A 356 1.69 7.78 5.26
N SER A 357 0.59 7.58 5.98
CA SER A 357 -0.76 7.63 5.41
C SER A 357 -1.30 9.08 5.38
N LEU A 358 -0.82 9.93 6.31
CA LEU A 358 -1.19 11.34 6.48
C LEU A 358 -0.49 12.29 5.48
N LEU A 359 -0.32 11.84 4.24
CA LEU A 359 0.03 12.67 3.07
C LEU A 359 -1.06 12.62 1.99
N GLY A 360 -2.21 12.01 2.30
CA GLY A 360 -3.34 11.83 1.39
C GLY A 360 -3.08 10.78 0.31
N GLU A 361 -2.28 9.75 0.58
CA GLU A 361 -1.97 8.69 -0.39
C GLU A 361 -2.94 7.51 -0.33
N TYR A 362 -3.30 7.07 0.88
CA TYR A 362 -4.25 5.98 1.15
C TYR A 362 -4.91 6.16 2.53
N ASP A 363 -6.16 5.72 2.65
CA ASP A 363 -6.98 5.82 3.87
C ASP A 363 -6.75 4.65 4.84
N MET A 364 -6.36 3.48 4.30
CA MET A 364 -6.25 2.23 5.04
C MET A 364 -5.03 1.41 4.65
N ILE A 365 -4.41 0.76 5.64
CA ILE A 365 -3.46 -0.34 5.44
C ILE A 365 -4.15 -1.63 5.88
N LEU A 366 -4.46 -2.52 4.94
CA LEU A 366 -4.99 -3.84 5.21
C LEU A 366 -3.84 -4.81 5.50
N GLY A 367 -3.40 -4.78 6.75
CA GLY A 367 -2.28 -5.56 7.31
C GLY A 367 -2.54 -7.06 7.46
N MET A 368 -1.59 -7.78 8.04
CA MET A 368 -1.60 -9.25 8.21
C MET A 368 -2.88 -9.79 8.87
N ALA A 369 -3.47 -9.07 9.83
CA ALA A 369 -4.72 -9.51 10.45
C ALA A 369 -5.90 -9.54 9.45
N PHE A 370 -5.92 -8.67 8.44
CA PHE A 370 -6.83 -8.85 7.30
C PHE A 370 -6.32 -9.96 6.37
N LEU A 371 -5.06 -9.93 5.96
CA LEU A 371 -4.50 -10.84 4.94
C LEU A 371 -4.48 -12.33 5.34
N ARG A 372 -4.62 -12.69 6.62
CA ARG A 372 -4.91 -14.08 7.05
C ARG A 372 -6.28 -14.61 6.60
N ASN A 373 -7.23 -13.70 6.32
CA ASN A 373 -8.60 -13.99 5.92
C ASN A 373 -8.79 -14.04 4.40
N THR A 374 -7.71 -13.82 3.64
CA THR A 374 -7.70 -13.86 2.18
C THR A 374 -6.49 -14.62 1.65
N TYR A 375 -6.71 -15.51 0.70
CA TYR A 375 -5.67 -15.88 -0.23
C TYR A 375 -5.56 -14.75 -1.26
N THR A 376 -4.41 -14.10 -1.32
CA THR A 376 -4.20 -12.86 -2.06
C THR A 376 -3.30 -13.10 -3.26
N LEU A 377 -3.75 -12.73 -4.46
CA LEU A 377 -2.95 -12.69 -5.68
C LEU A 377 -2.75 -11.24 -6.10
N ILE A 378 -1.50 -10.87 -6.39
CA ILE A 378 -1.14 -9.53 -6.88
C ILE A 378 -0.41 -9.70 -8.22
N ASN A 379 -1.03 -9.25 -9.30
CA ASN A 379 -0.45 -9.23 -10.64
C ASN A 379 0.16 -7.87 -10.94
N PHE A 380 1.46 -7.85 -11.25
CA PHE A 380 2.24 -6.66 -11.50
C PHE A 380 1.91 -6.02 -12.86
N GLY A 381 1.36 -6.78 -13.82
CA GLY A 381 0.99 -6.29 -15.14
C GLY A 381 2.07 -5.42 -15.79
N SER A 382 1.67 -4.24 -16.25
CA SER A 382 2.53 -3.20 -16.85
C SER A 382 3.42 -2.44 -15.86
N MET A 383 3.37 -2.74 -14.55
CA MET A 383 4.31 -2.21 -13.55
C MET A 383 5.65 -2.96 -13.54
N VAL A 384 5.78 -4.10 -14.23
CA VAL A 384 7.08 -4.74 -14.50
C VAL A 384 7.84 -3.86 -15.51
N SER A 385 8.91 -3.20 -15.06
CA SER A 385 9.71 -2.33 -15.94
C SER A 385 10.32 -3.14 -17.09
N SER A 386 10.29 -2.58 -18.31
CA SER A 386 10.73 -3.29 -19.53
C SER A 386 10.02 -4.63 -19.80
N GLY A 387 8.86 -4.89 -19.18
CA GLY A 387 8.06 -6.09 -19.39
C GLY A 387 7.39 -6.16 -20.76
N SER A 388 6.96 -7.35 -21.16
CA SER A 388 6.30 -7.63 -22.44
C SER A 388 4.80 -7.32 -22.47
N THR A 389 4.18 -7.05 -21.30
CA THR A 389 2.73 -6.85 -21.16
C THR A 389 2.35 -5.38 -20.96
N THR A 390 1.26 -4.96 -21.60
CA THR A 390 0.63 -3.65 -21.42
C THR A 390 -0.63 -3.72 -20.55
N ALA A 391 -1.05 -4.92 -20.11
CA ALA A 391 -2.21 -5.09 -19.25
C ALA A 391 -1.98 -4.41 -17.88
N PRO A 392 -2.98 -3.75 -17.29
CA PRO A 392 -2.84 -3.10 -15.99
C PRO A 392 -2.56 -4.11 -14.87
N ALA A 393 -1.91 -3.64 -13.81
CA ALA A 393 -1.79 -4.38 -12.56
C ALA A 393 -3.17 -4.56 -11.89
N TYR A 394 -3.36 -5.69 -11.21
CA TYR A 394 -4.59 -6.00 -10.49
C TYR A 394 -4.32 -6.90 -9.28
N ALA A 395 -5.23 -6.89 -8.31
CA ALA A 395 -5.32 -7.88 -7.26
C ALA A 395 -6.53 -8.81 -7.48
N GLN A 396 -6.44 -10.04 -7.00
CA GLN A 396 -7.58 -10.93 -6.78
C GLN A 396 -7.50 -11.43 -5.33
N LEU A 397 -8.65 -11.54 -4.67
CA LEU A 397 -8.77 -12.04 -3.31
C LEU A 397 -9.75 -13.21 -3.30
N LEU A 398 -9.41 -14.27 -2.58
CA LEU A 398 -10.31 -15.40 -2.27
C LEU A 398 -10.42 -15.51 -0.75
N SER A 399 -11.64 -15.46 -0.19
CA SER A 399 -11.81 -15.60 1.27
C SER A 399 -11.32 -16.96 1.75
N THR A 400 -10.47 -16.97 2.78
CA THR A 400 -10.07 -18.18 3.53
C THR A 400 -10.98 -18.42 4.74
N THR A 401 -11.73 -17.41 5.16
CA THR A 401 -12.55 -17.44 6.37
C THR A 401 -13.98 -17.87 6.07
N ASN A 402 -14.37 -19.02 6.62
CA ASN A 402 -15.75 -19.42 6.80
C ASN A 402 -16.27 -18.84 8.12
N TRP A 403 -17.32 -18.02 8.07
CA TRP A 403 -17.82 -17.32 9.25
C TRP A 403 -18.33 -18.26 10.36
N ASP A 404 -19.12 -19.28 10.00
CA ASP A 404 -19.71 -20.18 11.00
C ASP A 404 -18.64 -20.98 11.75
N GLN A 405 -17.59 -21.43 11.04
CA GLN A 405 -16.42 -22.06 11.64
C GLN A 405 -15.65 -21.08 12.52
N ALA A 406 -15.36 -19.87 12.03
CA ALA A 406 -14.64 -18.83 12.77
C ALA A 406 -15.33 -18.43 14.09
N VAL A 407 -16.67 -18.49 14.13
CA VAL A 407 -17.47 -18.31 15.36
C VAL A 407 -17.26 -19.48 16.33
N GLN A 408 -17.26 -20.74 15.87
CA GLN A 408 -16.96 -21.89 16.74
C GLN A 408 -15.53 -21.84 17.29
N ASP A 409 -14.56 -21.48 16.45
CA ASP A 409 -13.15 -21.35 16.83
C ASP A 409 -12.96 -20.26 17.89
N PHE A 410 -13.65 -19.12 17.72
CA PHE A 410 -13.68 -18.06 18.73
C PHE A 410 -14.30 -18.54 20.05
N ILE A 411 -15.44 -19.24 20.02
CA ILE A 411 -16.08 -19.79 21.24
C ILE A 411 -15.12 -20.75 21.96
N ALA A 412 -14.44 -21.63 21.22
CA ALA A 412 -13.48 -22.57 21.77
C ALA A 412 -12.29 -21.86 22.43
N VAL A 413 -11.68 -20.89 21.74
CA VAL A 413 -10.45 -20.20 22.18
C VAL A 413 -10.70 -19.12 23.23
N ARG A 414 -11.81 -18.38 23.16
CA ARG A 414 -12.09 -17.19 24.00
C ARG A 414 -13.13 -17.40 25.08
N GLN A 415 -14.08 -18.30 24.88
CA GLN A 415 -15.21 -18.53 25.78
C GLN A 415 -15.18 -19.95 26.41
N GLY A 416 -14.07 -20.69 26.26
CA GLY A 416 -13.90 -22.02 26.85
C GLY A 416 -14.89 -23.05 26.35
N GLY A 417 -15.35 -22.92 25.09
CA GLY A 417 -16.37 -23.78 24.50
C GLY A 417 -17.82 -23.44 24.91
N GLN A 418 -18.04 -22.44 25.76
CA GLN A 418 -19.37 -21.97 26.13
C GLN A 418 -19.83 -20.86 25.18
N ASN A 419 -20.89 -21.07 24.40
CA ASN A 419 -21.42 -19.99 23.55
C ASN A 419 -22.09 -18.91 24.41
N GLN A 420 -21.36 -17.83 24.67
CA GLN A 420 -21.80 -16.67 25.42
C GLN A 420 -21.99 -15.42 24.54
N ILE A 421 -21.86 -15.51 23.21
CA ILE A 421 -21.87 -14.35 22.29
C ILE A 421 -23.13 -13.48 22.47
N GLY A 422 -24.30 -14.10 22.72
CA GLY A 422 -25.57 -13.39 22.97
C GLY A 422 -25.80 -12.95 24.42
N ALA A 423 -24.81 -13.10 25.32
CA ALA A 423 -24.94 -12.69 26.72
C ALA A 423 -24.92 -11.15 26.84
N ALA A 424 -25.68 -10.61 27.80
CA ALA A 424 -25.81 -9.17 28.00
C ALA A 424 -24.48 -8.42 28.21
N GLN A 425 -23.45 -9.12 28.72
CA GLN A 425 -22.09 -8.60 28.94
C GLN A 425 -21.24 -8.40 27.68
N TYR A 426 -21.70 -8.93 26.53
CA TYR A 426 -21.06 -8.79 25.20
C TYR A 426 -21.98 -8.09 24.19
N ALA A 427 -23.10 -7.53 24.67
CA ALA A 427 -23.96 -6.68 23.87
C ALA A 427 -23.25 -5.35 23.57
N LEU A 428 -23.29 -4.93 22.31
CA LEU A 428 -22.79 -3.61 21.93
C LEU A 428 -23.60 -2.52 22.62
N LEU A 429 -22.92 -1.47 23.06
CA LEU A 429 -23.53 -0.24 23.52
C LEU A 429 -24.39 0.39 22.41
N PRO A 430 -25.47 1.12 22.77
CA PRO A 430 -26.23 1.91 21.82
C PRO A 430 -25.32 2.90 21.07
N ALA A 431 -25.61 3.22 19.81
CA ALA A 431 -24.77 4.11 19.00
C ALA A 431 -24.52 5.50 19.67
N GLY A 432 -25.51 6.04 20.39
CA GLY A 432 -25.34 7.28 21.17
C GLY A 432 -24.48 7.15 22.45
N GLN A 433 -23.86 6.00 22.68
CA GLN A 433 -22.89 5.73 23.77
C GLN A 433 -21.55 5.20 23.21
N GLU A 434 -21.31 5.36 21.91
CA GLU A 434 -20.01 5.10 21.30
C GLU A 434 -18.92 5.96 21.97
N GLN A 435 -17.83 5.31 22.35
CA GLN A 435 -16.64 5.97 22.87
C GLN A 435 -15.71 6.31 21.70
N HIS A 436 -15.14 7.52 21.73
CA HIS A 436 -14.17 7.95 20.74
C HIS A 436 -12.76 7.96 21.31
N SER A 437 -11.79 7.54 20.50
CA SER A 437 -10.39 7.53 20.85
C SER A 437 -9.81 8.96 20.77
N PRO A 438 -8.95 9.37 21.72
CA PRO A 438 -8.43 10.73 21.78
C PRO A 438 -7.39 10.99 20.68
N GLU A 439 -7.72 11.90 19.78
CA GLU A 439 -6.79 12.46 18.78
C GLU A 439 -5.83 13.47 19.44
N SER A 440 -4.52 13.26 19.29
CA SER A 440 -3.50 14.09 19.96
C SER A 440 -3.35 15.49 19.33
N ALA A 441 -2.80 16.45 20.06
CA ALA A 441 -2.57 17.80 19.51
C ALA A 441 -1.53 17.83 18.37
N ALA A 442 -0.61 16.85 18.34
CA ALA A 442 0.36 16.69 17.26
C ALA A 442 -0.28 16.07 16.01
N GLU A 443 -1.15 15.08 16.21
CA GLU A 443 -1.95 14.43 15.16
C GLU A 443 -2.92 15.42 14.51
N LYS A 444 -3.69 16.19 15.30
CA LYS A 444 -4.53 17.30 14.81
C LYS A 444 -3.78 18.30 13.93
N LYS A 445 -2.53 18.60 14.31
CA LYS A 445 -1.67 19.50 13.55
C LYS A 445 -1.20 18.84 12.25
N ALA A 446 -0.85 17.56 12.28
CA ALA A 446 -0.48 16.80 11.08
C ALA A 446 -1.64 16.72 10.09
N HIS A 447 -2.84 16.30 10.52
CA HIS A 447 -4.06 16.28 9.70
C HIS A 447 -4.39 17.65 9.08
N TYR A 448 -4.18 18.75 9.81
CA TYR A 448 -4.41 20.09 9.27
C TYR A 448 -3.31 20.54 8.27
N GLU A 449 -2.03 20.26 8.55
CA GLU A 449 -0.95 20.53 7.60
C GLU A 449 -1.11 19.68 6.32
N GLU A 450 -1.61 18.46 6.45
CA GLU A 450 -2.02 17.57 5.36
C GLU A 450 -3.21 18.11 4.56
N GLU A 451 -4.33 18.52 5.19
CA GLU A 451 -5.49 19.05 4.46
C GLU A 451 -5.12 20.28 3.61
N VAL A 452 -4.16 21.08 4.09
CA VAL A 452 -3.58 22.20 3.35
C VAL A 452 -2.67 21.73 2.21
N LEU A 453 -1.83 20.71 2.44
CA LEU A 453 -0.94 20.14 1.43
C LEU A 453 -1.72 19.42 0.33
N SER A 454 -2.61 18.50 0.66
CA SER A 454 -3.41 17.73 -0.31
C SER A 454 -4.27 18.64 -1.22
N ARG A 455 -4.64 19.84 -0.72
CA ARG A 455 -5.38 20.86 -1.46
C ARG A 455 -4.52 21.99 -2.04
N TRP A 456 -3.19 21.95 -1.89
CA TRP A 456 -2.27 23.02 -2.31
C TRP A 456 -2.44 23.51 -3.77
N PRO A 457 -2.72 22.65 -4.78
CA PRO A 457 -2.85 23.13 -6.16
C PRO A 457 -4.12 23.98 -6.35
N TYR A 458 -5.18 23.66 -5.63
CA TYR A 458 -6.44 24.40 -5.64
C TYR A 458 -6.32 25.73 -4.88
N ILE A 459 -5.61 25.72 -3.75
CA ILE A 459 -5.28 26.94 -2.99
C ILE A 459 -4.46 27.89 -3.88
N LEU A 460 -3.39 27.39 -4.53
CA LEU A 460 -2.57 28.19 -5.45
C LEU A 460 -3.39 28.72 -6.62
N ALA A 461 -4.23 27.89 -7.27
CA ALA A 461 -5.10 28.32 -8.36
C ALA A 461 -6.07 29.43 -7.91
N GLY A 462 -6.68 29.29 -6.72
CA GLY A 462 -7.54 30.30 -6.11
C GLY A 462 -6.80 31.62 -5.85
N CYS A 463 -5.58 31.56 -5.30
CA CYS A 463 -4.71 32.72 -5.12
C CYS A 463 -4.36 33.41 -6.45
N ILE A 464 -4.02 32.65 -7.49
CA ILE A 464 -3.73 33.19 -8.83
C ILE A 464 -4.95 33.89 -9.42
N VAL A 465 -6.13 33.26 -9.35
CA VAL A 465 -7.39 33.86 -9.82
C VAL A 465 -7.70 35.15 -9.05
N PHE A 466 -7.53 35.16 -7.74
CA PHE A 466 -7.72 36.36 -6.91
C PHE A 466 -6.76 37.49 -7.32
N VAL A 467 -5.47 37.20 -7.51
CA VAL A 467 -4.49 38.19 -7.99
C VAL A 467 -4.86 38.74 -9.37
N VAL A 468 -5.26 37.89 -10.31
CA VAL A 468 -5.71 38.31 -11.65
C VAL A 468 -6.94 39.21 -11.57
N LEU A 469 -7.92 38.90 -10.72
CA LEU A 469 -9.10 39.75 -10.49
C LEU A 469 -8.73 41.11 -9.89
N VAL A 470 -7.86 41.15 -8.88
CA VAL A 470 -7.39 42.40 -8.25
C VAL A 470 -6.62 43.27 -9.25
N VAL A 471 -5.69 42.69 -10.01
CA VAL A 471 -4.94 43.40 -11.07
C VAL A 471 -5.89 43.90 -12.15
N GLY A 472 -6.84 43.08 -12.59
CA GLY A 472 -7.88 43.43 -13.57
C GLY A 472 -8.74 44.63 -13.10
N LEU A 473 -9.19 44.62 -11.84
CA LEU A 473 -9.94 45.72 -11.24
C LEU A 473 -9.11 47.01 -11.13
N CYS A 474 -7.82 46.91 -10.77
CA CYS A 474 -6.91 48.06 -10.74
C CYS A 474 -6.68 48.63 -12.15
N VAL A 475 -6.38 47.79 -13.14
CA VAL A 475 -6.22 48.20 -14.56
C VAL A 475 -7.52 48.83 -15.07
N TRP A 476 -8.68 48.24 -14.81
CA TRP A 476 -9.98 48.78 -15.21
C TRP A 476 -10.26 50.15 -14.57
N ARG A 477 -10.01 50.32 -13.26
CA ARG A 477 -10.14 51.62 -12.59
C ARG A 477 -9.17 52.67 -13.15
N CYS A 478 -7.93 52.30 -13.44
CA CYS A 478 -6.94 53.18 -14.09
C CYS A 478 -7.37 53.58 -15.50
N CYS A 479 -7.85 52.64 -16.32
CA CYS A 479 -8.38 52.89 -17.65
C CYS A 479 -9.64 53.79 -17.63
N LYS A 480 -10.58 53.56 -16.70
CA LYS A 480 -11.77 54.39 -16.51
C LYS A 480 -11.39 55.82 -16.08
N ARG A 481 -10.45 55.98 -15.14
CA ARG A 481 -9.89 57.29 -14.74
C ARG A 481 -9.19 57.99 -15.92
N ARG A 482 -8.41 57.27 -16.74
CA ARG A 482 -7.74 57.82 -17.93
C ARG A 482 -8.73 58.27 -19.01
N ARG A 483 -9.79 57.50 -19.27
CA ARG A 483 -10.90 57.88 -20.17
C ARG A 483 -11.64 59.12 -19.64
N ALA A 484 -11.98 59.17 -18.35
CA ALA A 484 -12.63 60.33 -17.75
C ALA A 484 -11.77 61.61 -17.80
N ARG A 485 -10.45 61.50 -17.56
CA ARG A 485 -9.51 62.63 -17.73
C ARG A 485 -9.45 63.10 -19.19
N ARG A 486 -9.39 62.18 -20.17
CA ARG A 486 -9.43 62.52 -21.60
C ARG A 486 -10.74 63.20 -22.01
N ALA A 487 -11.88 62.73 -21.52
CA ALA A 487 -13.18 63.34 -21.78
C ALA A 487 -13.28 64.76 -21.20
N ARG A 488 -12.80 64.99 -19.98
CA ARG A 488 -12.73 66.33 -19.37
C ARG A 488 -11.80 67.27 -20.15
N ALA A 489 -10.63 66.81 -20.58
CA ALA A 489 -9.72 67.59 -21.40
C ALA A 489 -10.32 67.95 -22.77
N ALA A 490 -11.04 67.03 -23.41
CA ALA A 490 -11.76 67.29 -24.66
C ALA A 490 -12.91 68.31 -24.49
N ALA A 491 -13.66 68.23 -23.39
CA ALA A 491 -14.71 69.21 -23.07
C ALA A 491 -14.13 70.61 -22.81
N GLN A 492 -12.98 70.72 -22.14
CA GLN A 492 -12.28 71.99 -21.94
C GLN A 492 -11.74 72.57 -23.25
N ALA A 493 -11.20 71.72 -24.14
CA ALA A 493 -10.75 72.17 -25.46
C ALA A 493 -11.92 72.68 -26.33
N GLY A 494 -13.07 71.99 -26.32
CA GLY A 494 -14.27 72.43 -27.04
C GLY A 494 -14.89 73.73 -26.53
N ALA A 495 -14.68 74.08 -25.25
CA ALA A 495 -15.09 75.38 -24.71
C ALA A 495 -14.14 76.53 -25.09
N SER A 496 -12.92 76.23 -25.57
CA SER A 496 -11.89 77.23 -25.90
C SER A 496 -11.85 77.67 -27.37
N THR A 497 -12.65 77.07 -28.26
CA THR A 497 -12.72 77.44 -29.69
C THR A 497 -13.81 78.48 -29.98
N GLY A 498 -13.87 79.53 -29.17
CA GLY A 498 -14.75 80.68 -29.33
C GLY A 498 -14.03 81.99 -29.05
N GLY A 499 -13.13 82.42 -29.94
CA GLY A 499 -12.36 83.66 -29.73
C GLY A 499 -11.23 83.92 -30.72
N GLY A 500 -11.58 84.52 -31.87
CA GLY A 500 -10.78 85.45 -32.68
C GLY A 500 -9.24 85.38 -32.78
N GLY A 501 -8.77 85.05 -33.99
CA GLY A 501 -8.06 86.04 -34.84
C GLY A 501 -6.53 86.16 -34.77
N GLY A 502 -5.90 86.24 -35.95
CA GLY A 502 -4.60 86.92 -36.12
C GLY A 502 -3.50 86.12 -36.82
N ALA A 503 -3.22 86.47 -38.09
CA ALA A 503 -2.09 86.01 -38.90
C ALA A 503 -0.71 86.17 -38.21
N GLY A 504 0.35 85.43 -38.56
CA GLY A 504 0.53 84.41 -39.60
C GLY A 504 1.85 84.61 -40.37
N ARG A 505 2.57 83.53 -40.69
CA ARG A 505 3.64 83.55 -41.72
C ARG A 505 3.84 82.17 -42.37
N ARG A 506 4.16 82.20 -43.66
CA ARG A 506 4.38 81.05 -44.58
C ARG A 506 5.75 80.41 -44.30
N GLY A 507 6.04 79.16 -44.68
CA GLY A 507 5.24 78.13 -45.36
C GLY A 507 6.14 76.94 -45.75
N GLY A 508 5.58 75.85 -46.29
CA GLY A 508 6.37 74.68 -46.73
C GLY A 508 5.58 73.37 -46.80
N ARG A 509 5.12 73.02 -48.01
CA ARG A 509 4.59 71.69 -48.41
C ARG A 509 5.71 70.62 -48.38
N ARG A 510 5.48 69.30 -48.41
CA ARG A 510 4.38 68.37 -48.03
C ARG A 510 4.90 66.94 -48.36
N VAL A 511 4.45 65.90 -47.64
CA VAL A 511 4.32 64.48 -48.09
C VAL A 511 5.59 63.68 -48.44
N CYS A 512 5.79 62.56 -47.72
CA CYS A 512 5.89 61.16 -48.20
C CYS A 512 5.95 60.26 -46.93
N ALA A 513 5.09 59.27 -46.70
CA ALA A 513 4.77 58.06 -47.50
C ALA A 513 5.90 57.02 -47.47
N ALA A 514 5.55 55.77 -47.14
CA ALA A 514 6.46 54.67 -46.82
C ALA A 514 7.02 53.95 -48.06
N ALA A 515 8.11 53.18 -47.90
CA ALA A 515 8.27 51.77 -48.35
C ALA A 515 9.75 51.30 -48.33
N ARG A 516 9.92 49.97 -48.54
CA ARG A 516 11.16 49.15 -48.69
C ARG A 516 11.78 48.69 -47.35
N VAL A 517 11.92 47.40 -47.01
CA VAL A 517 11.99 46.09 -47.74
C VAL A 517 13.33 45.81 -48.44
N ALA A 518 13.90 44.63 -48.10
CA ALA A 518 15.07 43.95 -48.69
C ALA A 518 16.45 44.63 -48.42
N GLU A 519 17.57 43.91 -48.30
CA GLU A 519 17.83 42.49 -48.56
C GLU A 519 19.03 41.91 -47.77
N TYR A 520 19.22 40.58 -47.94
CA TYR A 520 20.32 39.70 -47.52
C TYR A 520 21.75 40.27 -47.46
N GLY A 521 22.61 39.68 -46.60
CA GLY A 521 24.06 39.70 -46.81
C GLY A 521 24.96 39.18 -45.68
N GLY A 522 25.34 37.89 -45.72
CA GLY A 522 26.73 37.45 -45.51
C GLY A 522 27.36 37.45 -44.10
N SER A 523 27.52 36.23 -43.55
CA SER A 523 28.72 35.68 -42.87
C SER A 523 29.90 36.61 -42.48
N GLY A 524 30.34 36.49 -41.23
CA GLY A 524 31.67 36.92 -40.76
C GLY A 524 31.94 36.35 -39.36
N ASP A 525 33.03 35.59 -39.22
CA ASP A 525 33.37 34.81 -38.02
C ASP A 525 34.03 35.64 -36.89
N ASP A 526 34.27 34.91 -35.79
CA ASP A 526 35.33 35.08 -34.79
C ASP A 526 35.17 35.98 -33.54
N ALA A 527 35.60 35.36 -32.44
CA ALA A 527 36.27 35.90 -31.25
C ALA A 527 35.48 36.79 -30.25
N CYS A 528 35.16 36.23 -29.08
CA CYS A 528 36.01 36.36 -27.87
C CYS A 528 35.30 35.90 -26.58
N GLU A 529 35.75 34.79 -26.00
CA GLU A 529 35.83 34.65 -24.54
C GLU A 529 37.17 35.25 -24.08
N PRO A 530 37.33 35.76 -22.85
CA PRO A 530 37.63 34.84 -21.75
C PRO A 530 37.11 35.23 -20.34
N ARG A 531 36.88 34.19 -19.53
CA ARG A 531 37.12 34.04 -18.06
C ARG A 531 37.12 35.27 -17.15
N VAL A 532 36.28 35.22 -16.11
CA VAL A 532 36.71 34.74 -14.78
C VAL A 532 35.69 33.70 -14.30
#